data_AF-A0A538HYT9-F1
#
_entry.id   AF-A0A538HYT9-F1
#
_cell.length_a   1.000
_cell.length_b   1.000
_cell.length_c   1.000
_cell.angle_alpha   90.00
_cell.angle_beta   90.00
_cell.angle_gamma   90.00
#
_symmetry.space_group_name_H-M   'P 1'
#
loop_
_entity.id
_entity.type
_entity.pdbx_description
1 polymer ?
#
loop_
_entity_poly.entity_id
_entity_poly.type
_entity_poly.pdbx_seq_one_letter_code
_entity_poly.pdbx_strand_id
1 'polypeptide(L)'
;MDPELDLGGAILTRESLAEDEELWSEDDGSDHSGWHCVRTDPFPCPASGCTFVADFMTAAHLVLVWEERDDPNLLWHAQRAKEVGRNPRVVSYETSFGPSASYYAWEAAGRPVHGIRGK
;
A
#
# COMPACT_ATOMS: atom_id res chain seq x y z
N MET A 1 10.49 -45.99 24.87
CA MET A 1 9.25 -46.38 24.18
C MET A 1 8.44 -45.12 24.05
N ASP A 2 8.67 -44.40 22.96
CA ASP A 2 7.81 -43.34 22.48
C ASP A 2 6.49 -43.94 21.99
N PRO A 3 5.35 -43.30 22.27
CA PRO A 3 4.21 -43.35 21.38
C PRO A 3 4.16 -42.08 20.53
N GLU A 4 4.20 -42.32 19.23
CA GLU A 4 4.04 -41.41 18.10
C GLU A 4 2.86 -40.45 18.27
N LEU A 5 3.10 -39.16 17.97
CA LEU A 5 2.05 -38.18 17.71
C LEU A 5 1.75 -38.16 16.21
N ASP A 6 0.72 -38.87 15.80
CA ASP A 6 -0.01 -38.59 14.57
C ASP A 6 -1.30 -37.86 14.93
N LEU A 7 -1.52 -36.67 14.35
CA LEU A 7 -2.83 -36.07 14.13
C LEU A 7 -2.71 -34.78 13.31
N GLY A 8 -3.26 -34.84 12.11
CA GLY A 8 -3.95 -33.68 11.51
C GLY A 8 -3.31 -33.08 10.26
N GLY A 9 -3.20 -33.86 9.18
CA GLY A 9 -3.02 -33.31 7.84
C GLY A 9 -4.23 -32.46 7.43
N ALA A 10 -4.09 -31.14 7.46
CA ALA A 10 -5.08 -30.23 6.90
C ALA A 10 -4.97 -30.25 5.37
N ILE A 11 -5.89 -30.98 4.73
CA ILE A 11 -6.17 -30.82 3.31
C ILE A 11 -6.81 -29.45 3.14
N LEU A 12 -6.06 -28.49 2.58
CA LEU A 12 -6.61 -27.23 2.11
C LEU A 12 -7.49 -27.54 0.88
N THR A 13 -8.79 -27.74 1.10
CA THR A 13 -9.75 -27.68 0.01
C THR A 13 -9.67 -26.28 -0.59
N ARG A 14 -9.45 -26.25 -1.90
CA ARG A 14 -9.46 -25.06 -2.75
C ARG A 14 -10.89 -24.56 -2.87
N GLU A 15 -11.46 -24.09 -1.77
CA GLU A 15 -12.73 -23.41 -1.75
C GLU A 15 -12.42 -21.92 -1.71
N SER A 16 -12.95 -21.23 -2.71
CA SER A 16 -12.74 -19.83 -3.05
C SER A 16 -12.70 -18.92 -1.82
N LEU A 17 -11.52 -18.37 -1.55
CA LEU A 17 -11.34 -17.16 -0.76
C LEU A 17 -11.95 -15.98 -1.55
N ALA A 18 -13.28 -15.92 -1.58
CA ALA A 18 -13.97 -14.65 -1.70
C ALA A 18 -13.96 -14.04 -0.29
N GLU A 19 -12.77 -13.67 0.17
CA GLU A 19 -12.62 -12.81 1.34
C GLU A 19 -13.16 -11.46 0.89
N ASP A 20 -14.25 -11.02 1.53
CA ASP A 20 -14.73 -9.65 1.44
C ASP A 20 -13.52 -8.72 1.58
N GLU A 21 -13.16 -8.10 0.45
CA GLU A 21 -12.19 -7.03 0.33
C GLU A 21 -12.66 -5.86 1.20
N GLU A 22 -12.38 -5.92 2.51
CA GLU A 22 -12.73 -4.88 3.47
C GLU A 22 -12.05 -3.59 2.99
N LEU A 23 -12.88 -2.69 2.44
CA LEU A 23 -12.44 -1.49 1.74
C LEU A 23 -11.83 -0.53 2.76
N TRP A 24 -10.51 -0.61 2.94
CA TRP A 24 -9.78 0.40 3.68
C TRP A 24 -9.98 1.77 3.00
N SER A 25 -10.59 2.70 3.71
CA SER A 25 -10.98 4.00 3.19
C SER A 25 -10.79 5.04 4.26
N GLU A 26 -9.54 5.37 4.53
CA GLU A 26 -9.19 6.40 5.50
C GLU A 26 -8.14 7.31 4.88
N ASP A 27 -8.62 8.36 4.22
CA ASP A 27 -8.01 9.67 4.44
C ASP A 27 -8.29 9.96 5.92
N ASP A 28 -7.30 9.85 6.81
CA ASP A 28 -7.54 9.93 8.26
C ASP A 28 -8.01 11.32 8.74
N GLY A 29 -8.18 12.26 7.79
CA GLY A 29 -8.56 13.65 8.02
C GLY A 29 -7.38 14.54 8.37
N SER A 30 -6.17 13.98 8.56
CA SER A 30 -4.91 14.73 8.65
C SER A 30 -4.47 15.19 7.27
N ASP A 31 -4.15 16.48 7.17
CA ASP A 31 -3.63 17.07 5.94
C ASP A 31 -2.17 16.66 5.64
N HIS A 32 -1.54 15.90 6.56
CA HIS A 32 -0.14 15.44 6.52
C HIS A 32 0.84 16.56 6.10
N SER A 33 0.54 17.81 6.45
CA SER A 33 1.37 18.95 6.09
C SER A 33 2.78 18.80 6.65
N GLY A 34 3.78 18.96 5.79
CA GLY A 34 5.19 18.82 6.15
C GLY A 34 5.74 17.39 6.08
N TRP A 35 4.90 16.41 5.77
CA TRP A 35 5.32 15.02 5.57
C TRP A 35 5.93 14.82 4.18
N HIS A 36 6.40 13.60 3.91
CA HIS A 36 7.10 13.21 2.70
C HIS A 36 6.42 12.05 1.99
N CYS A 37 6.53 12.01 0.67
CA CYS A 37 6.07 10.90 -0.16
C CYS A 37 7.05 10.60 -1.29
N VAL A 38 6.81 9.50 -2.02
CA VAL A 38 7.61 9.11 -3.18
C VAL A 38 6.87 9.45 -4.46
N ARG A 39 7.37 10.44 -5.22
CA ARG A 39 6.94 10.66 -6.60
C ARG A 39 7.61 9.64 -7.53
N THR A 40 6.89 9.12 -8.51
CA THR A 40 7.42 8.19 -9.52
C THR A 40 7.07 8.69 -10.92
N ASP A 41 7.61 8.02 -11.94
CA ASP A 41 7.01 8.09 -13.27
C ASP A 41 5.57 7.49 -13.22
N PRO A 42 4.64 7.95 -14.08
CA PRO A 42 3.24 7.52 -14.05
C PRO A 42 3.10 6.00 -14.11
N PHE A 43 2.31 5.43 -13.21
CA PHE A 43 2.11 3.98 -13.12
C PHE A 43 0.62 3.63 -13.07
N PRO A 44 0.09 2.86 -14.03
CA PRO A 44 -1.31 2.46 -14.02
C PRO A 44 -1.57 1.47 -12.88
N CYS A 45 -2.74 1.59 -12.26
CA CYS A 45 -3.19 0.62 -11.27
C CYS A 45 -3.26 -0.79 -11.89
N PRO A 46 -2.68 -1.82 -11.27
CA PRO A 46 -2.69 -3.17 -11.80
C PRO A 46 -4.05 -3.88 -11.66
N ALA A 47 -5.00 -3.29 -10.91
CA ALA A 47 -6.32 -3.87 -10.71
C ALA A 47 -7.12 -3.88 -12.03
N SER A 48 -7.72 -5.03 -12.35
CA SER A 48 -8.51 -5.21 -13.57
C SER A 48 -9.66 -4.20 -13.63
N GLY A 49 -9.73 -3.45 -14.73
CA GLY A 49 -10.78 -2.45 -14.94
C GLY A 49 -10.58 -1.12 -14.20
N CYS A 50 -9.49 -0.94 -13.45
CA CYS A 50 -9.15 0.34 -12.84
C CYS A 50 -8.44 1.25 -13.85
N THR A 51 -8.90 2.49 -13.98
CA THR A 51 -8.31 3.49 -14.88
C THR A 51 -7.39 4.48 -14.16
N PHE A 52 -7.13 4.28 -12.87
CA PHE A 52 -6.27 5.15 -12.07
C PHE A 52 -4.82 5.06 -12.54
N VAL A 53 -4.16 6.21 -12.67
CA VAL A 53 -2.74 6.33 -12.98
C VAL A 53 -2.10 7.15 -11.87
N ALA A 54 -1.13 6.54 -11.18
CA ALA A 54 -0.47 7.13 -10.03
C ALA A 54 0.84 7.81 -10.45
N ASP A 55 0.98 9.10 -10.15
CA ASP A 55 2.26 9.83 -10.21
C ASP A 55 3.09 9.67 -8.93
N PHE A 56 2.53 9.02 -7.92
CA PHE A 56 3.13 8.80 -6.62
C PHE A 56 3.07 7.32 -6.24
N MET A 57 3.85 6.94 -5.24
CA MET A 57 3.65 5.69 -4.56
C MET A 57 2.33 5.75 -3.78
N THR A 58 1.45 4.81 -4.09
CA THR A 58 0.12 4.75 -3.52
C THR A 58 -0.19 3.37 -2.96
N ALA A 59 -1.04 3.34 -1.95
CA ALA A 59 -1.81 2.15 -1.56
C ALA A 59 -3.28 2.53 -1.61
N ALA A 60 -4.15 1.68 -2.17
CA ALA A 60 -5.58 1.98 -2.24
C ALA A 60 -5.91 3.34 -2.91
N HIS A 61 -5.12 3.77 -3.91
CA HIS A 61 -5.19 5.09 -4.55
C HIS A 61 -4.93 6.30 -3.62
N LEU A 62 -4.51 6.07 -2.38
CA LEU A 62 -4.05 7.08 -1.43
C LEU A 62 -2.54 7.23 -1.54
N VAL A 63 -2.06 8.48 -1.57
CA VAL A 63 -0.62 8.77 -1.55
C VAL A 63 -0.06 8.32 -0.20
N LEU A 64 0.91 7.39 -0.22
CA LEU A 64 1.57 6.99 1.02
C LEU A 64 2.51 8.10 1.48
N VAL A 65 2.38 8.47 2.76
CA VAL A 65 3.16 9.54 3.39
C VAL A 65 3.87 9.07 4.67
N TRP A 66 5.00 9.72 4.94
CA TRP A 66 5.87 9.51 6.11
C TRP A 66 6.24 10.85 6.74
N GLU A 67 6.32 10.91 8.07
CA GLU A 67 6.67 12.14 8.79
C GLU A 67 8.13 12.56 8.54
N GLU A 68 9.05 11.59 8.49
CA GLU A 68 10.49 11.83 8.32
C GLU A 68 10.96 11.55 6.88
N ARG A 69 11.79 12.44 6.34
CA ARG A 69 12.32 12.33 4.95
C ARG A 69 13.27 11.14 4.76
N ASP A 70 13.99 10.77 5.81
CA ASP A 70 14.98 9.72 5.86
C ASP A 70 14.49 8.46 6.60
N ASP A 71 13.18 8.33 6.79
CA ASP A 71 12.57 7.12 7.32
C ASP A 71 13.06 5.87 6.53
N PRO A 72 13.54 4.82 7.20
CA PRO A 72 14.05 3.62 6.52
C PRO A 72 13.03 2.92 5.62
N ASN A 73 11.74 2.90 5.97
CA ASN A 73 10.70 2.28 5.16
C ASN A 73 10.41 3.10 3.91
N LEU A 74 10.37 4.42 4.03
CA LEU A 74 10.26 5.35 2.88
C LEU A 74 11.39 5.11 1.88
N LEU A 75 12.64 5.09 2.36
CA LEU A 75 13.82 4.88 1.52
C LEU A 75 13.85 3.48 0.90
N TRP A 76 13.44 2.46 1.64
CA TRP A 76 13.32 1.10 1.12
C TRP A 76 12.29 1.01 -0.01
N HIS A 77 11.12 1.61 0.16
CA HIS A 77 10.07 1.63 -0.86
C HIS A 77 10.50 2.42 -2.11
N ALA A 78 11.16 3.57 -1.93
CA ALA A 78 11.77 4.31 -3.02
C ALA A 78 12.83 3.47 -3.75
N GLN A 79 13.65 2.70 -3.03
CA GLN A 79 14.63 1.80 -3.64
C GLN A 79 13.96 0.73 -4.51
N ARG A 80 12.88 0.10 -4.02
CA ARG A 80 12.11 -0.90 -4.77
C ARG A 80 11.52 -0.33 -6.06
N ALA A 81 10.95 0.87 -5.98
CA ALA A 81 10.44 1.56 -7.16
C ALA A 81 11.55 1.85 -8.19
N LYS A 82 12.77 2.14 -7.73
CA LYS A 82 13.93 2.36 -8.60
C LYS A 82 14.36 1.07 -9.31
N GLU A 83 14.38 -0.06 -8.60
CA GLU A 83 14.76 -1.37 -9.16
C GLU A 83 13.86 -1.78 -10.34
N VAL A 84 12.59 -1.38 -10.32
CA VAL A 84 11.63 -1.64 -11.41
C VAL A 84 11.52 -0.48 -12.42
N GLY A 85 12.44 0.49 -12.37
CA GLY A 85 12.54 1.54 -13.38
C GLY A 85 11.51 2.67 -13.26
N ARG A 86 10.86 2.86 -12.11
CA ARG A 86 9.84 3.91 -11.89
C ARG A 86 10.40 5.30 -11.50
N ASN A 87 11.71 5.52 -11.66
CA ASN A 87 12.39 6.81 -11.44
C ASN A 87 11.97 7.59 -10.17
N PRO A 88 12.04 6.97 -8.97
CA PRO A 88 11.49 7.56 -7.75
C PRO A 88 12.25 8.79 -7.28
N ARG A 89 11.52 9.71 -6.63
CA ARG A 89 12.02 10.90 -5.94
C ARG A 89 11.26 11.08 -4.62
N VAL A 90 11.99 11.20 -3.51
CA VAL A 90 11.38 11.63 -2.24
C VAL A 90 11.13 13.13 -2.33
N VAL A 91 9.89 13.55 -2.09
CA VAL A 91 9.44 14.95 -2.10
C VAL A 91 8.63 15.24 -0.84
N SER A 92 8.48 16.51 -0.50
CA SER A 92 7.48 16.92 0.49
C SER A 92 6.09 16.73 -0.08
N TYR A 93 5.19 16.15 0.71
CA TYR A 93 3.80 15.97 0.35
C TYR A 93 3.07 17.33 0.38
N GLU A 94 2.18 17.52 -0.60
CA GLU A 94 1.25 18.64 -0.67
C GLU A 94 -0.16 18.07 -0.86
N THR A 95 -1.15 18.64 -0.18
CA THR A 95 -2.56 18.19 -0.29
C THR A 95 -3.10 18.22 -1.72
N SER A 96 -2.52 19.06 -2.58
CA SER A 96 -2.82 19.10 -4.01
C SER A 96 -2.40 17.85 -4.79
N PHE A 97 -1.58 16.95 -4.23
CA PHE A 97 -1.21 15.69 -4.87
C PHE A 97 -2.32 14.65 -4.83
N GLY A 98 -3.33 14.83 -3.96
CA GLY A 98 -4.45 13.93 -3.78
C GLY A 98 -4.55 13.39 -2.34
N PRO A 99 -5.57 12.58 -2.06
CA PRO A 99 -5.81 12.04 -0.72
C PRO A 99 -4.63 11.17 -0.27
N SER A 100 -4.37 11.13 1.03
CA SER A 100 -3.16 10.52 1.57
C SER A 100 -3.43 9.55 2.71
N ALA A 101 -2.42 8.73 2.98
CA ALA A 101 -2.44 7.68 3.97
C ALA A 101 -1.08 7.62 4.65
N SER A 102 -1.05 7.71 5.99
CA SER A 102 0.15 7.38 6.74
C SER A 102 0.59 5.95 6.44
N TYR A 103 1.87 5.75 6.11
CA TYR A 103 2.44 4.42 5.90
C TYR A 103 2.18 3.48 7.09
N TYR A 104 2.31 4.00 8.30
CA TYR A 104 2.14 3.20 9.52
C TYR A 104 0.67 2.80 9.74
N ALA A 105 -0.28 3.67 9.37
CA ALA A 105 -1.70 3.34 9.39
C ALA A 105 -2.04 2.25 8.36
N TRP A 106 -1.51 2.38 7.13
CA TRP A 106 -1.65 1.36 6.08
C TRP A 106 -1.03 0.01 6.49
N GLU A 107 0.15 0.03 7.11
CA GLU A 107 0.81 -1.17 7.62
C GLU A 107 0.00 -1.82 8.75
N ALA A 108 -0.50 -1.01 9.70
CA ALA A 108 -1.35 -1.48 10.79
C ALA A 108 -2.68 -2.06 10.31
N ALA A 109 -3.22 -1.56 9.19
CA ALA A 109 -4.41 -2.07 8.51
C ALA A 109 -4.16 -3.37 7.72
N GLY A 110 -2.97 -3.96 7.78
CA GLY A 110 -2.66 -5.22 7.08
C GLY A 110 -2.24 -5.03 5.61
N ARG A 111 -1.81 -3.83 5.24
CA ARG A 111 -1.29 -3.48 3.90
C ARG A 111 -2.32 -3.66 2.76
N PRO A 112 -3.53 -3.07 2.88
CA PRO A 112 -4.55 -3.16 1.84
C PRO A 112 -4.04 -2.57 0.51
N VAL A 113 -4.24 -3.32 -0.58
CA VAL A 113 -3.75 -2.92 -1.92
C VAL A 113 -4.83 -2.20 -2.74
N HIS A 114 -6.10 -2.39 -2.39
CA HIS A 114 -7.23 -1.68 -2.96
C HIS A 114 -8.04 -1.01 -1.83
N GLY A 115 -8.54 0.17 -2.12
CA GLY A 115 -9.51 0.86 -1.30
C GLY A 115 -10.26 1.78 -2.23
N ILE A 116 -11.58 1.79 -2.05
CA ILE A 116 -12.57 2.60 -2.77
C ILE A 116 -12.86 2.14 -4.22
N ARG A 117 -14.12 1.72 -4.42
CA ARG A 117 -14.83 1.76 -5.71
C ARG A 117 -14.86 3.20 -6.20
N GLY A 118 -14.28 3.48 -7.37
CA GLY A 118 -14.47 4.75 -8.06
C GLY A 118 -15.96 5.08 -8.21
N LYS A 119 -16.30 6.37 -8.07
CA LYS A 119 -17.64 6.88 -8.37
C LYS A 119 -18.03 6.64 -9.82
#